data_AF-A0A5C7LBW5-F1
#
_entry.id   AF-A0A5C7LBW5-F1
#
_cell.length_a   1.000
_cell.length_b   1.000
_cell.length_c   1.000
_cell.angle_alpha   90.00
_cell.angle_beta   90.00
_cell.angle_gamma   90.00
#
_symmetry.space_group_name_H-M   'P 1'
#
loop_
_entity.id
_entity.type
_entity.pdbx_description
1 polymer ?
#
loop_
_entity_poly.entity_id
_entity_poly.type
_entity_poly.pdbx_seq_one_letter_code
_entity_poly.pdbx_strand_id
1 'polypeptide(L)'
;MTKGGIARTVAGMLQTVAKTPFFGGVAQKVVIRYLKQVSKYVGDPATRAEARKAVIGVIRSDTTLLVGHSLGSVVAWEALCANPELPVRTFITIGSPLGVPALLSRLNPSVDTRPGPWPAGILRWVNIADGRDVVALEKCLARVFGSKVDDYFVDNGATMHDVSPYLTSREMGRAVTTALA
;
A
#
# COMPACT_ATOMS: atom_id res chain seq x y z
N MET A 1 0.12 -22.26 7.83
CA MET A 1 1.03 -21.78 6.77
C MET A 1 2.43 -22.34 7.01
N THR A 2 3.10 -22.88 5.99
CA THR A 2 4.44 -23.47 6.13
C THR A 2 5.53 -22.40 6.03
N LYS A 3 6.64 -22.58 6.76
CA LYS A 3 7.81 -21.67 6.73
C LYS A 3 8.31 -21.35 5.30
N GLY A 4 8.08 -22.25 4.34
CA GLY A 4 8.48 -22.09 2.94
C GLY A 4 7.68 -21.07 2.11
N GLY A 5 6.47 -20.69 2.53
CA GLY A 5 5.69 -19.62 1.86
C GLY A 5 6.20 -18.22 2.21
N ILE A 6 6.63 -18.03 3.46
CA ILE A 6 7.22 -16.78 3.95
C ILE A 6 8.56 -16.49 3.27
N ALA A 7 9.43 -17.50 3.21
CA ALA A 7 10.75 -17.37 2.58
C ALA A 7 10.66 -16.98 1.09
N ARG A 8 9.69 -17.53 0.33
CA ARG A 8 9.51 -17.21 -1.10
C ARG A 8 9.09 -15.77 -1.36
N THR A 9 8.24 -15.18 -0.52
CA THR A 9 7.85 -13.77 -0.66
C THR A 9 8.96 -12.82 -0.29
N VAL A 10 9.66 -13.10 0.81
CA VAL A 10 10.84 -12.31 1.18
C VAL A 10 11.89 -12.38 0.08
N ALA A 11 12.16 -13.56 -0.47
CA ALA A 11 13.07 -13.74 -1.61
C ALA A 11 12.59 -13.02 -2.88
N GLY A 12 11.30 -13.12 -3.24
CA GLY A 12 10.74 -12.44 -4.42
C GLY A 12 10.75 -10.91 -4.29
N MET A 13 10.44 -10.38 -3.10
CA MET A 13 10.56 -8.95 -2.84
C MET A 13 12.03 -8.51 -2.83
N LEU A 14 12.93 -9.28 -2.22
CA LEU A 14 14.39 -9.02 -2.26
C LEU A 14 14.93 -9.01 -3.69
N GLN A 15 14.55 -9.98 -4.52
CA GLN A 15 14.96 -10.02 -5.93
C GLN A 15 14.41 -8.82 -6.71
N THR A 16 13.21 -8.36 -6.38
CA THR A 16 12.61 -7.19 -7.04
C THR A 16 13.33 -5.90 -6.61
N VAL A 17 13.67 -5.78 -5.33
CA VAL A 17 14.43 -4.65 -4.79
C VAL A 17 15.87 -4.65 -5.34
N ALA A 18 16.54 -5.80 -5.39
CA ALA A 18 17.92 -5.98 -5.86
C ALA A 18 18.13 -5.57 -7.33
N LYS A 19 17.06 -5.54 -8.13
CA LYS A 19 17.09 -5.09 -9.54
C LYS A 19 16.99 -3.55 -9.69
N THR A 20 16.92 -2.80 -8.58
CA THR A 20 16.76 -1.34 -8.61
C THR A 20 18.14 -0.66 -8.48
N PRO A 21 18.51 0.29 -9.36
CA PRO A 21 19.89 0.83 -9.47
C PRO A 21 20.36 1.72 -8.30
N PHE A 22 19.72 1.68 -7.14
CA PHE A 22 19.97 2.60 -6.02
C PHE A 22 20.28 1.85 -4.70
N PHE A 23 21.27 0.97 -4.72
CA PHE A 23 21.73 0.22 -3.54
C PHE A 23 22.78 1.01 -2.73
N GLY A 24 22.32 2.05 -2.02
CA GLY A 24 23.07 2.71 -0.94
C GLY A 24 22.62 2.24 0.46
N GLY A 25 23.47 2.37 1.48
CA GLY A 25 23.27 1.74 2.80
C GLY A 25 22.03 2.17 3.60
N VAL A 26 21.51 3.40 3.40
CA VAL A 26 20.28 3.88 4.06
C VAL A 26 19.03 3.29 3.40
N ALA A 27 18.96 3.32 2.06
CA ALA A 27 17.89 2.69 1.29
C ALA A 27 17.77 1.19 1.60
N GLN A 28 18.91 0.50 1.74
CA GLN A 28 18.97 -0.91 2.11
C GLN A 28 18.30 -1.21 3.47
N LYS A 29 18.53 -0.37 4.50
CA LYS A 29 17.93 -0.56 5.83
C LYS A 29 16.42 -0.35 5.81
N VAL A 30 15.94 0.65 5.07
CA VAL A 30 14.49 0.93 4.90
C VAL A 30 13.81 -0.27 4.25
N VAL A 31 14.39 -0.80 3.17
CA VAL A 31 13.84 -1.97 2.49
C VAL A 31 13.86 -3.21 3.39
N ILE A 32 14.96 -3.50 4.10
CA ILE A 32 15.01 -4.67 5.00
C ILE A 32 13.93 -4.58 6.09
N ARG A 33 13.71 -3.39 6.68
CA ARG A 33 12.65 -3.19 7.68
C ARG A 33 11.27 -3.42 7.07
N TYR A 34 11.02 -2.84 5.91
CA TYR A 34 9.78 -3.05 5.15
C TYR A 34 9.52 -4.55 4.87
N LEU A 35 10.51 -5.26 4.35
CA LEU A 35 10.42 -6.70 4.07
C LEU A 35 10.09 -7.52 5.30
N LYS A 36 10.71 -7.22 6.45
CA LYS A 36 10.42 -7.88 7.72
C LYS A 36 8.96 -7.63 8.16
N GLN A 37 8.48 -6.40 8.05
CA GLN A 37 7.11 -6.05 8.43
C GLN A 37 6.09 -6.75 7.54
N VAL A 38 6.26 -6.71 6.22
CA VAL A 38 5.38 -7.42 5.28
C VAL A 38 5.42 -8.92 5.52
N SER A 39 6.62 -9.50 5.62
CA SER A 39 6.81 -10.92 5.91
C SER A 39 6.04 -11.38 7.14
N LYS A 40 6.07 -10.58 8.21
CA LYS A 40 5.32 -10.85 9.43
C LYS A 40 3.81 -10.72 9.16
N TYR A 41 3.37 -9.62 8.54
CA TYR A 41 1.97 -9.37 8.25
C TYR A 41 1.32 -10.48 7.39
N VAL A 42 1.94 -10.86 6.28
CA VAL A 42 1.40 -11.91 5.40
C VAL A 42 1.65 -13.33 5.91
N GLY A 43 2.58 -13.51 6.86
CA GLY A 43 3.02 -14.81 7.37
C GLY A 43 2.34 -15.24 8.67
N ASP A 44 1.84 -14.30 9.45
CA ASP A 44 1.22 -14.53 10.75
C ASP A 44 -0.25 -14.04 10.75
N PRO A 45 -1.23 -14.96 10.71
CA PRO A 45 -2.65 -14.62 10.74
C PRO A 45 -3.07 -13.76 11.94
N ALA A 46 -2.46 -13.96 13.11
CA ALA A 46 -2.79 -13.19 14.31
C ALA A 46 -2.33 -11.73 14.15
N THR A 47 -1.07 -11.52 13.75
CA THR A 47 -0.57 -10.16 13.43
C THR A 47 -1.42 -9.49 12.34
N ARG A 48 -1.81 -10.24 11.30
CA ARG A 48 -2.65 -9.72 10.22
C ARG A 48 -4.02 -9.26 10.71
N ALA A 49 -4.67 -10.07 11.54
CA ALA A 49 -5.98 -9.77 12.12
C ALA A 49 -5.91 -8.55 13.04
N GLU A 50 -4.91 -8.48 13.93
CA GLU A 50 -4.72 -7.35 14.84
C GLU A 50 -4.45 -6.03 14.09
N ALA A 51 -3.61 -6.07 13.05
CA ALA A 51 -3.35 -4.89 12.24
C ALA A 51 -4.60 -4.38 11.51
N ARG A 52 -5.43 -5.27 10.94
CA ARG A 52 -6.71 -4.86 10.33
C ARG A 52 -7.69 -4.33 11.38
N LYS A 53 -7.77 -4.98 12.54
CA LYS A 53 -8.61 -4.52 13.66
C LYS A 53 -8.21 -3.11 14.13
N ALA A 54 -6.91 -2.82 14.18
CA ALA A 54 -6.41 -1.49 14.54
C ALA A 54 -6.86 -0.42 13.52
N VAL A 55 -6.83 -0.72 12.22
CA VAL A 55 -7.37 0.19 11.18
C VAL A 55 -8.87 0.40 11.34
N ILE A 56 -9.64 -0.68 11.52
CA ILE A 56 -11.10 -0.59 11.66
C ILE A 56 -11.47 0.20 12.93
N GLY A 57 -10.75 -0.02 14.03
CA GLY A 57 -11.02 0.60 15.33
C GLY A 57 -10.84 2.12 15.37
N VAL A 58 -10.16 2.74 14.40
CA VAL A 58 -10.03 4.19 14.29
C VAL A 58 -11.05 4.84 13.35
N ILE A 59 -11.79 4.03 12.58
CA ILE A 59 -12.80 4.53 11.63
C ILE A 59 -14.10 4.80 12.39
N ARG A 60 -14.58 6.03 12.29
CA ARG A 60 -15.85 6.51 12.88
C ARG A 60 -16.87 6.77 11.78
N SER A 61 -18.13 6.99 12.16
CA SER A 61 -19.23 7.25 11.22
C SER A 61 -19.01 8.46 10.31
N ASP A 62 -18.19 9.43 10.74
CA ASP A 62 -17.82 10.65 10.01
C ASP A 62 -16.51 10.51 9.21
N THR A 63 -15.88 9.32 9.21
CA THR A 63 -14.63 9.09 8.48
C THR A 63 -14.90 8.88 7.00
N THR A 64 -14.68 9.92 6.19
CA THR A 64 -14.97 9.91 4.74
C THR A 64 -13.79 9.47 3.88
N LEU A 65 -12.56 9.59 4.38
CA LEU A 65 -11.34 9.20 3.67
C LEU A 65 -10.37 8.43 4.56
N LEU A 66 -9.58 7.56 3.95
CA LEU A 66 -8.51 6.80 4.61
C LEU A 66 -7.21 6.95 3.82
N VAL A 67 -6.12 7.29 4.51
CA VAL A 67 -4.77 7.37 3.93
C VAL A 67 -3.95 6.19 4.42
N GLY A 68 -3.45 5.39 3.49
CA GLY A 68 -2.56 4.28 3.76
C GLY A 68 -1.14 4.55 3.25
N HIS A 69 -0.15 4.53 4.14
CA HIS A 69 1.27 4.66 3.79
C HIS A 69 2.00 3.33 3.89
N SER A 70 2.85 3.01 2.91
CA SER A 70 3.71 1.82 2.94
C SER A 70 2.92 0.55 3.27
N LEU A 71 3.34 -0.28 4.23
CA LEU A 71 2.55 -1.44 4.67
C LEU A 71 1.13 -1.07 5.14
N GLY A 72 0.92 0.12 5.69
CA GLY A 72 -0.39 0.60 6.10
C GLY A 72 -1.39 0.69 4.94
N SER A 73 -0.95 0.92 3.70
CA SER A 73 -1.82 0.87 2.53
C SER A 73 -2.36 -0.55 2.28
N VAL A 74 -1.53 -1.56 2.48
CA VAL A 74 -1.91 -2.97 2.34
C VAL A 74 -2.93 -3.35 3.41
N VAL A 75 -2.65 -3.01 4.67
CA VAL A 75 -3.55 -3.29 5.79
C VAL A 75 -4.90 -2.61 5.59
N ALA A 76 -4.90 -1.33 5.19
CA ALA A 76 -6.10 -0.55 4.91
C ALA A 76 -6.90 -1.13 3.76
N TRP A 77 -6.26 -1.50 2.65
CA TRP A 77 -6.94 -2.10 1.50
C TRP A 77 -7.65 -3.41 1.88
N GLU A 78 -6.98 -4.31 2.62
CA GLU A 78 -7.63 -5.55 3.08
C GLU A 78 -8.78 -5.29 4.04
N ALA A 79 -8.64 -4.29 4.93
CA ALA A 79 -9.71 -3.90 5.84
C ALA A 79 -10.92 -3.38 5.06
N LEU A 80 -10.72 -2.51 4.05
CA LEU A 80 -11.78 -1.98 3.20
C LEU A 80 -12.43 -3.06 2.32
N CYS A 81 -11.65 -4.01 1.78
CA CYS A 81 -12.20 -5.14 1.02
C CYS A 81 -13.09 -6.04 1.88
N ALA A 82 -12.72 -6.27 3.14
CA ALA A 82 -13.47 -7.14 4.04
C ALA A 82 -14.68 -6.48 4.70
N ASN A 83 -14.75 -5.15 4.73
CA ASN A 83 -15.77 -4.38 5.44
C ASN A 83 -16.34 -3.28 4.52
N PRO A 84 -17.11 -3.65 3.48
CA PRO A 84 -17.63 -2.70 2.49
C PRO A 84 -18.64 -1.69 3.09
N GLU A 85 -19.17 -1.95 4.28
CA GLU A 85 -20.08 -1.09 5.01
C GLU A 85 -19.40 0.11 5.69
N LEU A 86 -18.07 0.13 5.77
CA LEU A 86 -17.34 1.26 6.35
C LEU A 86 -17.69 2.57 5.63
N PRO A 87 -17.75 3.71 6.34
CA PRO A 87 -18.18 4.99 5.77
C PRO A 87 -17.13 5.63 4.85
N VAL A 88 -15.95 5.03 4.72
CA VAL A 88 -14.85 5.52 3.88
C VAL A 88 -15.27 5.49 2.41
N ARG A 89 -15.29 6.66 1.76
CA ARG A 89 -15.60 6.83 0.33
C ARG A 89 -14.37 7.11 -0.52
N THR A 90 -13.29 7.61 0.06
CA THR A 90 -12.03 7.86 -0.65
C THR A 90 -10.87 7.12 0.02
N PHE A 91 -10.13 6.33 -0.76
CA PHE A 91 -8.90 5.69 -0.31
C PHE A 91 -7.70 6.35 -0.99
N ILE A 92 -6.73 6.79 -0.20
CA ILE A 92 -5.50 7.40 -0.70
C ILE A 92 -4.32 6.51 -0.30
N THR A 93 -3.51 6.09 -1.26
CA THR A 93 -2.31 5.29 -1.00
C THR A 93 -1.05 6.08 -1.30
N ILE A 94 -0.08 6.06 -0.38
CA ILE A 94 1.19 6.79 -0.52
C ILE A 94 2.39 5.86 -0.26
N GLY A 95 3.42 5.92 -1.11
CA GLY A 95 4.58 5.01 -1.02
C GLY A 95 4.16 3.53 -0.96
N SER A 96 3.11 3.18 -1.70
CA SER A 96 2.36 1.93 -1.52
C SER A 96 3.01 0.76 -2.23
N PRO A 97 3.22 -0.38 -1.55
CA PRO A 97 3.71 -1.60 -2.19
C PRO A 97 2.60 -2.53 -2.68
N LEU A 98 1.33 -2.09 -2.66
CA LEU A 98 0.18 -2.92 -3.04
C LEU A 98 0.31 -3.55 -4.43
N GLY A 99 1.04 -2.91 -5.35
CA GLY A 99 1.27 -3.44 -6.70
C GLY A 99 2.44 -4.41 -6.83
N VAL A 100 3.19 -4.70 -5.76
CA VAL A 100 4.36 -5.59 -5.81
C VAL A 100 3.92 -7.03 -6.14
N PRO A 101 4.38 -7.63 -7.26
CA PRO A 101 3.91 -8.95 -7.72
C PRO A 101 4.03 -10.07 -6.68
N ALA A 102 5.11 -10.07 -5.90
CA ALA A 102 5.34 -11.07 -4.84
C ALA A 102 4.35 -10.97 -3.65
N LEU A 103 3.64 -9.84 -3.53
CA LEU A 103 2.63 -9.61 -2.51
C LEU A 103 1.22 -10.03 -2.97
N LEU A 104 0.89 -9.82 -4.25
CA LEU A 104 -0.46 -9.94 -4.81
C LEU A 104 -1.18 -11.24 -4.44
N SER A 105 -0.53 -12.38 -4.60
CA SER A 105 -1.11 -13.71 -4.29
C SER A 105 -1.20 -14.04 -2.80
N ARG A 106 -0.70 -13.15 -1.94
CA ARG A 106 -0.73 -13.30 -0.47
C ARG A 106 -1.65 -12.31 0.21
N LEU A 107 -2.20 -11.37 -0.54
CA LEU A 107 -3.24 -10.47 -0.09
C LEU A 107 -4.53 -11.21 0.24
N ASN A 108 -5.44 -10.54 0.94
CA ASN A 108 -6.74 -11.07 1.27
C ASN A 108 -7.80 -9.98 1.07
N PRO A 109 -8.57 -10.02 -0.03
CA PRO A 109 -8.59 -11.08 -1.05
C PRO A 109 -7.29 -11.19 -1.85
N SER A 110 -7.02 -12.37 -2.41
CA SER A 110 -5.88 -12.57 -3.33
C SER A 110 -6.11 -11.76 -4.62
N VAL A 111 -5.02 -11.22 -5.19
CA VAL A 111 -5.07 -10.50 -6.47
C VAL A 111 -4.57 -11.43 -7.57
N ASP A 112 -5.47 -12.27 -8.07
CA ASP A 112 -5.17 -13.29 -9.09
C ASP A 112 -5.56 -12.84 -10.51
N THR A 113 -6.31 -11.75 -10.64
CA THR A 113 -6.78 -11.17 -11.91
C THR A 113 -6.35 -9.71 -12.07
N ARG A 114 -6.43 -9.21 -13.30
CA ARG A 114 -6.26 -7.78 -13.61
C ARG A 114 -7.49 -7.31 -14.41
N PRO A 115 -8.26 -6.32 -13.92
CA PRO A 115 -8.07 -5.65 -12.64
C PRO A 115 -8.29 -6.58 -11.43
N GLY A 116 -7.53 -6.32 -10.37
CA GLY A 116 -7.73 -6.94 -9.06
C GLY A 116 -8.97 -6.42 -8.34
N PRO A 117 -9.30 -6.97 -7.16
CA PRO A 117 -10.48 -6.56 -6.40
C PRO A 117 -10.47 -5.07 -6.04
N TRP A 118 -11.60 -4.41 -6.28
CA TRP A 118 -11.88 -3.05 -5.83
C TRP A 118 -12.67 -3.10 -4.51
N PRO A 119 -12.26 -2.37 -3.45
CA PRO A 119 -13.05 -2.31 -2.21
C PRO A 119 -14.44 -1.72 -2.48
N ALA A 120 -15.51 -2.50 -2.32
CA ALA A 120 -16.84 -2.11 -2.80
C ALA A 120 -17.39 -0.82 -2.16
N GLY A 121 -16.98 -0.50 -0.93
CA GLY A 121 -17.42 0.70 -0.20
C GLY A 121 -16.79 2.02 -0.64
N ILE A 122 -15.69 1.98 -1.41
CA ILE A 122 -14.98 3.20 -1.85
C ILE A 122 -15.45 3.63 -3.24
N LEU A 123 -15.58 4.94 -3.42
CA LEU A 123 -15.95 5.58 -4.69
C LEU A 123 -14.72 6.07 -5.44
N ARG A 124 -13.66 6.45 -4.72
CA ARG A 124 -12.43 7.01 -5.28
C ARG A 124 -11.21 6.33 -4.68
N TRP A 125 -10.23 6.06 -5.54
CA TRP A 125 -8.92 5.58 -5.12
C TRP A 125 -7.85 6.43 -5.79
N VAL A 126 -7.11 7.19 -4.97
CA VAL A 126 -5.94 7.96 -5.40
C VAL A 126 -4.67 7.25 -4.94
N ASN A 127 -3.70 7.10 -5.83
CA ASN A 127 -2.37 6.63 -5.47
C ASN A 127 -1.33 7.70 -5.78
N ILE A 128 -0.48 8.02 -4.81
CA ILE A 128 0.60 9.00 -4.97
C ILE A 128 1.91 8.27 -4.69
N ALA A 129 2.78 8.22 -5.70
CA ALA A 129 4.04 7.50 -5.62
C ALA A 129 5.22 8.38 -6.05
N ASP A 130 6.31 8.31 -5.32
CA ASP A 130 7.58 8.83 -5.82
C ASP A 130 8.19 7.82 -6.80
N GLY A 131 8.58 8.29 -7.99
CA GLY A 131 9.20 7.45 -9.02
C GLY A 131 10.51 6.77 -8.56
N ARG A 132 11.18 7.34 -7.56
CA ARG A 132 12.40 6.83 -6.93
C ARG A 132 12.14 6.01 -5.67
N ASP A 133 10.88 5.86 -5.22
CA ASP A 133 10.54 5.00 -4.09
C ASP A 133 10.78 3.52 -4.45
N VAL A 134 11.81 2.95 -3.82
CA VAL A 134 12.24 1.56 -4.01
C VAL A 134 11.34 0.55 -3.29
N VAL A 135 10.48 1.00 -2.37
CA VAL A 135 9.50 0.15 -1.69
C VAL A 135 8.23 0.00 -2.53
N ALA A 136 7.79 1.08 -3.19
CA ALA A 136 6.69 1.09 -4.16
C ALA A 136 7.17 0.64 -5.55
N LEU A 137 7.59 -0.63 -5.66
CA LEU A 137 8.21 -1.14 -6.91
C LEU A 137 7.29 -1.00 -8.13
N GLU A 138 5.98 -1.20 -7.96
CA GLU A 138 4.95 -0.79 -8.91
C GLU A 138 4.34 0.54 -8.46
N LYS A 139 4.57 1.59 -9.26
CA LYS A 139 4.16 2.96 -8.93
C LYS A 139 2.79 3.30 -9.50
N CYS A 140 2.32 2.54 -10.49
CA CYS A 140 1.05 2.74 -11.16
C CYS A 140 0.08 1.63 -10.74
N LEU A 141 -0.68 1.88 -9.68
CA LEU A 141 -1.62 0.90 -9.14
C LEU A 141 -2.78 0.64 -10.10
N ALA A 142 -3.07 1.56 -11.04
CA ALA A 142 -4.05 1.34 -12.08
C ALA A 142 -3.74 0.11 -12.97
N ARG A 143 -2.47 -0.26 -13.13
CA ARG A 143 -2.04 -1.48 -13.86
C ARG A 143 -2.42 -2.78 -13.15
N VAL A 144 -2.73 -2.70 -11.86
CA VAL A 144 -3.06 -3.86 -11.01
C VAL A 144 -4.55 -3.85 -10.70
N PHE A 145 -5.11 -2.73 -10.26
CA PHE A 145 -6.48 -2.60 -9.75
C PHE A 145 -7.45 -1.93 -10.74
N GLY A 146 -6.98 -1.57 -11.93
CA GLY A 146 -7.79 -1.03 -13.03
C GLY A 146 -7.68 0.48 -13.19
N SER A 147 -8.11 0.97 -14.35
CA SER A 147 -7.98 2.37 -14.79
C SER A 147 -8.76 3.40 -13.96
N LYS A 148 -9.56 2.96 -12.98
CA LYS A 148 -10.28 3.83 -12.04
C LYS A 148 -9.40 4.32 -10.88
N VAL A 149 -8.17 3.81 -10.74
CA VAL A 149 -7.20 4.36 -9.79
C VAL A 149 -6.55 5.60 -10.39
N ASP A 150 -6.65 6.73 -9.70
CA ASP A 150 -5.98 7.97 -10.09
C ASP A 150 -4.53 7.95 -9.57
N ASP A 151 -3.59 7.63 -10.45
CA ASP A 151 -2.15 7.60 -10.14
C ASP A 151 -1.49 8.98 -10.34
N TYR A 152 -0.82 9.49 -9.31
CA TYR A 152 -0.02 10.71 -9.32
C TYR A 152 1.42 10.43 -8.92
N PHE A 153 2.36 11.21 -9.48
CA PHE A 153 3.79 11.07 -9.21
C PHE A 153 4.35 12.31 -8.55
N VAL A 154 5.19 12.11 -7.54
CA VAL A 154 5.89 13.18 -6.80
C VAL A 154 7.41 12.97 -6.83
N ASP A 155 8.17 14.01 -6.49
CA ASP A 155 9.61 13.91 -6.22
C ASP A 155 9.86 14.37 -4.78
N ASN A 156 10.04 13.40 -3.88
CA ASN A 156 10.31 13.60 -2.46
C ASN A 156 11.81 13.58 -2.16
N GLY A 157 12.67 13.63 -3.20
CA GLY A 157 14.12 13.71 -3.07
C GLY A 157 14.74 12.56 -2.28
N ALA A 158 15.69 12.87 -1.38
CA ALA A 158 16.37 11.89 -0.54
C ALA A 158 15.45 11.22 0.50
N THR A 159 14.24 11.74 0.69
CA THR A 159 13.23 11.25 1.63
C THR A 159 12.08 10.52 0.92
N MET A 160 12.39 9.80 -0.17
CA MET A 160 11.39 9.21 -1.09
C MET A 160 10.33 8.29 -0.48
N HIS A 161 10.61 7.69 0.69
CA HIS A 161 9.66 6.81 1.39
C HIS A 161 9.15 7.40 2.72
N ASP A 162 9.62 8.59 3.10
CA ASP A 162 9.09 9.30 4.27
C ASP A 162 7.65 9.72 3.98
N VAL A 163 6.77 9.63 4.98
CA VAL A 163 5.38 10.02 4.88
C VAL A 163 5.21 11.53 4.74
N SER A 164 6.09 12.33 5.37
CA SER A 164 5.91 13.78 5.47
C SER A 164 5.88 14.50 4.11
N PRO A 165 6.83 14.26 3.18
CA PRO A 165 6.79 14.88 1.85
C PRO A 165 5.53 14.56 1.05
N TYR A 166 5.02 13.32 1.15
CA TYR A 166 3.74 12.96 0.52
C TYR A 166 2.58 13.78 1.11
N LEU A 167 2.50 13.90 2.44
CA LEU A 167 1.42 14.61 3.12
C LEU A 167 1.39 16.10 2.78
N THR A 168 2.54 16.70 2.48
CA THR A 168 2.66 18.12 2.11
C THR A 168 2.63 18.36 0.60
N SER A 169 2.45 17.32 -0.21
CA SER A 169 2.40 17.45 -1.67
C SER A 169 1.13 18.14 -2.16
N ARG A 170 1.22 18.77 -3.33
CA ARG A 170 0.07 19.39 -4.00
C ARG A 170 -0.98 18.34 -4.35
N GLU A 171 -0.53 17.16 -4.75
CA GLU A 171 -1.32 15.99 -5.14
C GLU A 171 -2.17 15.52 -3.96
N MET A 172 -1.56 15.42 -2.76
CA MET A 172 -2.28 15.07 -1.54
C MET A 172 -3.32 16.14 -1.17
N GLY A 173 -2.94 17.42 -1.21
CA GLY A 173 -3.88 18.51 -0.93
C GLY A 173 -5.10 18.50 -1.85
N ARG A 174 -4.89 18.25 -3.14
CA ARG A 174 -5.98 18.08 -4.12
C ARG A 174 -6.84 16.85 -3.81
N ALA A 175 -6.23 15.70 -3.55
CA ALA A 175 -6.94 14.46 -3.25
C ALA A 175 -7.84 14.62 -2.01
N VAL A 176 -7.33 15.23 -0.94
CA VAL A 176 -8.09 15.51 0.28
C VAL A 176 -9.20 16.54 0.05
N THR A 177 -8.92 17.63 -0.67
CA THR A 177 -9.93 18.65 -0.98
C THR A 177 -11.10 18.06 -1.76
N THR A 178 -10.81 17.27 -2.80
CA THR A 178 -11.85 16.57 -3.58
C THR A 178 -12.57 15.50 -2.76
N ALA A 179 -11.91 14.88 -1.78
CA ALA A 179 -12.52 13.88 -0.92
C ALA A 179 -13.55 14.47 0.07
N LEU A 180 -13.35 15.73 0.47
CA LEU A 180 -14.15 16.44 1.47
C LEU A 180 -15.19 17.41 0.88
N ALA A 181 -15.16 17.63 -0.44
CA ALA A 181 -16.16 18.38 -1.17
C ALA A 181 -17.43 17.55 -1.41
#